data_AF-F6H2L1-F1
#
_entry.id   AF-F6H2L1-F1
#
_cell.length_a   1.000
_cell.length_b   1.000
_cell.length_c   1.000
_cell.angle_alpha   90.00
_cell.angle_beta   90.00
_cell.angle_gamma   90.00
#
_symmetry.space_group_name_H-M   'P 1'
#
loop_
_entity.id
_entity.type
_entity.pdbx_description
1 polymer ?
#
loop_
_entity_poly.entity_id
_entity_poly.type
_entity_poly.pdbx_seq_one_letter_code
_entity_poly.pdbx_strand_id
1 'polypeptide(L)'
;MFVGDSLSENQWQSLTCLVHAAIPQAQVNKSNKGNLQTITWPEYGISITLCFNAFLVDLVHEKKLGRVLKIDSIEGGQLWKGVDTLVFNTWHWWLHNGSIQPWDYIQIGGKLIKDMDRLAAYKRGLTTWSKWVDFNINPAMTNVFFQGISPTHNL
;
A
#
# COMPACT_ATOMS: atom_id res chain seq x y z
N MET A 1 5.46 6.69 -6.16
CA MET A 1 5.36 5.36 -5.52
C MET A 1 3.89 4.96 -5.44
N PHE A 2 3.59 3.73 -5.84
CA PHE A 2 2.30 3.10 -5.65
C PHE A 2 2.32 2.31 -4.34
N VAL A 3 1.30 2.48 -3.51
CA VAL A 3 1.19 1.81 -2.20
C VAL A 3 -0.19 1.19 -2.07
N GLY A 4 -0.27 -0.13 -1.94
CA GLY A 4 -1.57 -0.77 -1.84
C GLY A 4 -1.55 -2.26 -2.11
N ASP A 5 -2.68 -2.75 -2.59
CA ASP A 5 -2.88 -4.15 -2.99
C ASP A 5 -2.48 -4.42 -4.45
N SER A 6 -2.93 -5.55 -5.00
CA SER A 6 -2.65 -5.99 -6.37
C SER A 6 -3.06 -4.97 -7.44
N LEU A 7 -4.03 -4.10 -7.18
CA LEU A 7 -4.39 -3.04 -8.13
C LEU A 7 -3.26 -2.00 -8.24
N SER A 8 -2.59 -1.69 -7.13
CA SER A 8 -1.41 -0.80 -7.13
C SER A 8 -0.26 -1.41 -7.93
N GLU A 9 -0.08 -2.73 -7.85
CA GLU A 9 0.89 -3.45 -8.67
C GLU A 9 0.56 -3.35 -10.17
N ASN A 10 -0.70 -3.54 -10.56
CA ASN A 10 -1.11 -3.40 -11.96
C ASN A 10 -0.90 -1.98 -12.48
N GLN A 11 -1.24 -0.95 -11.69
CA GLN A 11 -1.02 0.45 -12.10
C GLN A 11 0.46 0.79 -12.17
N TRP A 12 1.27 0.30 -11.22
CA TRP A 12 2.72 0.44 -11.26
C TRP A 12 3.33 -0.19 -12.51
N GLN A 13 2.91 -1.40 -12.88
CA GLN A 13 3.34 -2.07 -14.11
C GLN A 13 2.90 -1.28 -15.35
N SER A 14 1.65 -0.82 -15.39
CA SER A 14 1.11 -0.04 -16.50
C SER A 14 1.91 1.25 -16.73
N LEU A 15 2.15 2.05 -15.68
CA LEU A 15 2.92 3.29 -15.81
C LEU A 15 4.37 3.01 -16.21
N THR A 16 4.98 1.96 -15.65
CA THR A 16 6.33 1.53 -16.04
C THR A 16 6.40 1.22 -17.54
N CYS A 17 5.42 0.49 -18.09
CA CYS A 17 5.36 0.18 -19.51
C CYS A 17 5.15 1.43 -20.38
N LEU A 18 4.29 2.37 -19.95
CA LEU A 18 4.09 3.65 -20.64
C LEU A 18 5.39 4.46 -20.73
N VAL A 19 6.14 4.56 -19.63
CA VAL A 19 7.44 5.23 -19.61
C VAL A 19 8.43 4.49 -20.50
N HIS A 20 8.54 3.17 -20.40
CA HIS A 20 9.44 2.40 -21.25
C HIS A 20 9.11 2.54 -22.74
N ALA A 21 7.82 2.59 -23.12
CA ALA A 21 7.41 2.80 -24.51
C ALA A 21 7.79 4.19 -25.03
N ALA A 22 7.77 5.23 -24.18
CA ALA A 22 8.19 6.58 -24.55
C ALA A 22 9.72 6.71 -24.71
N ILE A 23 10.49 5.94 -23.93
CA ILE A 23 11.96 5.96 -23.93
C ILE A 23 12.57 4.54 -23.98
N PRO A 24 12.39 3.81 -25.10
CA PRO A 24 12.70 2.37 -25.15
C PRO A 24 14.19 2.04 -25.06
N GLN A 25 15.07 2.98 -25.40
CA GLN A 25 16.52 2.79 -25.39
C GLN A 25 17.18 3.21 -24.07
N ALA A 26 16.42 3.82 -23.15
CA ALA A 26 16.96 4.29 -21.88
C ALA A 26 17.39 3.10 -21.00
N GLN A 27 18.55 3.23 -20.35
CA GLN A 27 19.03 2.23 -19.40
C GLN A 27 18.16 2.22 -18.14
N VAL A 28 17.89 1.02 -17.63
CA VAL A 28 16.99 0.80 -16.50
C VAL A 28 17.66 -0.01 -15.41
N ASN A 29 17.60 0.48 -14.18
CA ASN A 29 18.00 -0.26 -13.00
C ASN A 29 16.76 -0.80 -12.27
N LYS A 30 16.80 -2.07 -11.88
CA LYS A 30 15.75 -2.70 -11.08
C LYS A 30 16.28 -3.00 -9.68
N SER A 31 15.49 -2.71 -8.65
CA SER A 31 15.85 -2.99 -7.26
C SER A 31 14.67 -3.56 -6.50
N ASN A 32 14.89 -4.69 -5.83
CA ASN A 32 13.93 -5.31 -4.91
C ASN A 32 14.53 -5.26 -3.50
N LYS A 33 13.93 -4.47 -2.61
CA LYS A 33 14.39 -4.30 -1.22
C LYS A 33 13.21 -4.43 -0.27
N GLY A 34 13.15 -5.52 0.48
CA GLY A 34 12.01 -5.80 1.37
C GLY A 34 10.72 -5.88 0.57
N ASN A 35 9.75 -5.02 0.91
CA ASN A 35 8.46 -4.89 0.22
C ASN A 35 8.46 -3.83 -0.91
N LEU A 36 9.63 -3.26 -1.25
CA LEU A 36 9.77 -2.28 -2.32
C LEU A 36 10.30 -2.91 -3.60
N GLN A 37 9.62 -2.65 -4.70
CA GLN A 37 10.10 -2.92 -6.06
C GLN A 37 10.25 -1.59 -6.80
N THR A 38 11.47 -1.23 -7.18
CA THR A 38 11.77 0.06 -7.82
C THR A 38 12.39 -0.15 -9.19
N ILE A 39 11.91 0.62 -10.15
CA ILE A 39 12.49 0.75 -11.48
C ILE A 39 12.98 2.20 -11.62
N THR A 40 14.26 2.36 -11.97
CA THR A 40 14.92 3.66 -12.08
C THR A 40 15.45 3.85 -13.49
N TRP A 41 15.23 5.04 -14.05
CA TRP A 41 15.83 5.54 -15.29
C TRP A 41 16.86 6.62 -14.91
N PRO A 42 18.15 6.26 -14.74
CA PRO A 42 19.15 7.17 -14.15
C PRO A 42 19.38 8.43 -14.97
N GLU A 43 19.36 8.30 -16.30
CA GLU A 43 19.54 9.42 -17.25
C GLU A 43 18.50 10.53 -17.04
N TYR A 44 17.30 10.18 -16.58
CA TYR A 44 16.20 11.11 -16.36
C TYR A 44 16.01 11.47 -14.89
N GLY A 45 16.75 10.84 -13.98
CA GLY A 45 16.53 10.98 -12.53
C GLY A 45 15.15 10.50 -12.06
N ILE A 46 14.48 9.64 -12.82
CA ILE A 46 13.12 9.16 -12.54
C ILE A 46 13.18 7.79 -11.89
N SER A 47 12.33 7.56 -10.88
CA SER A 47 12.07 6.23 -10.35
C SER A 47 10.58 5.99 -10.11
N ILE A 48 10.14 4.76 -10.37
CA ILE A 48 8.78 4.30 -10.11
C ILE A 48 8.86 3.10 -9.18
N THR A 49 8.33 3.27 -7.97
CA THR A 49 8.35 2.26 -6.91
C THR A 49 6.96 1.72 -6.62
N LEU A 50 6.86 0.41 -6.44
CA LEU A 50 5.75 -0.29 -5.80
C LEU A 50 6.13 -0.61 -4.35
N CYS A 51 5.24 -0.32 -3.41
CA CYS A 51 5.30 -0.75 -2.03
C CYS A 51 4.04 -1.56 -1.73
N PHE A 52 4.16 -2.88 -1.66
CA PHE A 52 3.00 -3.72 -1.39
C PHE A 52 2.59 -3.59 0.08
N ASN A 53 1.41 -3.01 0.31
CA ASN A 53 0.77 -2.91 1.62
C ASN A 53 -0.76 -2.88 1.40
N ALA A 54 -1.37 -4.06 1.38
CA ALA A 54 -2.77 -4.21 1.02
C ALA A 54 -3.77 -3.48 1.93
N PHE A 55 -3.39 -3.17 3.18
CA PHE A 55 -4.28 -2.55 4.18
C PHE A 55 -3.91 -1.10 4.50
N LEU A 56 -2.77 -0.59 4.03
CA LEU A 56 -2.18 0.69 4.42
C LEU A 56 -1.87 0.86 5.91
N VAL A 57 -2.16 -0.17 6.71
CA VAL A 57 -1.83 -0.28 8.14
C VAL A 57 -0.98 -1.52 8.35
N ASP A 58 -0.39 -1.66 9.54
CA ASP A 58 0.56 -2.74 9.77
C ASP A 58 -0.14 -4.10 9.90
N LEU A 59 0.16 -5.02 8.99
CA LEU A 59 -0.11 -6.44 9.13
C LEU A 59 1.19 -7.15 9.49
N VAL A 60 1.31 -7.61 10.74
CA VAL A 60 2.56 -8.19 11.26
C VAL A 60 2.37 -9.66 11.61
N HIS A 61 3.46 -10.43 11.55
CA HIS A 61 3.46 -11.81 12.04
C HIS A 61 4.09 -11.87 13.43
N GLU A 62 3.29 -12.11 14.45
CA GLU A 62 3.72 -12.26 15.83
C GLU A 62 3.91 -13.73 16.19
N LYS A 63 5.10 -14.11 16.68
CA LYS A 63 5.53 -15.50 16.90
C LYS A 63 4.54 -16.38 17.67
N LYS A 64 3.76 -15.81 18.60
CA LYS A 64 2.80 -16.55 19.45
C LYS A 64 1.34 -16.42 19.01
N LEU A 65 1.01 -15.37 18.27
CA LEU A 65 -0.37 -15.01 17.95
C LEU A 65 -0.71 -15.24 16.47
N GLY A 66 0.29 -15.37 15.60
CA GLY A 66 0.10 -15.45 14.16
C GLY A 66 0.04 -14.05 13.54
N ARG A 67 -0.77 -13.90 12.48
CA ARG A 67 -0.92 -12.65 11.72
C ARG A 67 -1.84 -11.70 12.48
N VAL A 68 -1.34 -10.52 12.83
CA VAL A 68 -2.07 -9.50 13.58
C VAL A 68 -2.20 -8.24 12.72
N LEU A 69 -3.43 -7.84 12.43
CA LEU A 69 -3.72 -6.55 11.79
C LEU A 69 -3.77 -5.45 12.86
N LYS A 70 -2.75 -4.62 12.93
CA LYS A 70 -2.66 -3.48 13.85
C LYS A 70 -3.29 -2.26 13.19
N ILE A 71 -4.60 -2.11 13.36
CA ILE A 71 -5.41 -1.19 12.55
C ILE A 71 -5.19 0.29 12.87
N ASP A 72 -4.62 0.58 14.04
CA ASP A 72 -4.30 1.93 14.51
C ASP A 72 -2.79 2.25 14.32
N SER A 73 -2.05 1.46 13.55
CA SER A 73 -0.60 1.55 13.39
C SER A 73 -0.14 1.58 11.93
N ILE A 74 0.84 2.43 11.64
CA ILE A 74 1.48 2.59 10.31
C ILE A 74 2.98 2.83 10.52
N GLU A 75 3.67 1.88 11.15
CA GLU A 75 5.13 1.88 11.28
C GLU A 75 5.79 1.78 9.90
N GLY A 76 5.21 0.98 9.00
CA GLY A 76 5.69 0.84 7.62
C GLY A 76 5.63 2.13 6.79
N GLY A 77 4.90 3.15 7.26
CA GLY A 77 4.74 4.43 6.57
C GLY A 77 6.04 5.24 6.46
N GLN A 78 7.08 4.93 7.24
CA GLN A 78 8.38 5.60 7.06
C GLN A 78 8.94 5.46 5.65
N LEU A 79 8.60 4.37 4.95
CA LEU A 79 9.01 4.13 3.56
C LEU A 79 8.36 5.10 2.56
N TRP A 80 7.27 5.77 2.93
CA TRP A 80 6.52 6.67 2.03
C TRP A 80 6.98 8.12 2.12
N LYS A 81 7.75 8.46 3.15
CA LYS A 81 8.27 9.82 3.36
C LYS A 81 9.33 10.16 2.31
N GLY A 82 9.36 11.43 1.90
CA GLY A 82 10.32 11.93 0.91
C GLY A 82 10.04 11.50 -0.53
N VAL A 83 8.90 10.85 -0.79
CA VAL A 83 8.45 10.51 -2.15
C VAL A 83 7.72 11.71 -2.76
N ASP A 84 8.01 12.06 -4.02
CA ASP A 84 7.41 13.21 -4.69
C ASP A 84 5.92 13.02 -5.05
N THR A 85 5.53 11.78 -5.34
CA THR A 85 4.14 11.43 -5.66
C THR A 85 3.78 10.07 -5.08
N LEU A 86 2.76 10.04 -4.23
CA LEU A 86 2.21 8.83 -3.62
C LEU A 86 0.84 8.53 -4.23
N VAL A 87 0.66 7.30 -4.70
CA VAL A 87 -0.61 6.80 -5.22
C VAL A 87 -1.03 5.62 -4.35
N PHE A 88 -2.02 5.85 -3.50
CA PHE A 88 -2.54 4.84 -2.58
C PHE A 88 -3.75 4.12 -3.17
N ASN A 89 -3.90 2.84 -2.86
CA ASN A 89 -5.14 2.10 -3.06
C ASN A 89 -5.30 1.04 -1.99
N THR A 90 -6.53 0.80 -1.55
CA THR A 90 -6.83 -0.34 -0.69
C THR A 90 -8.31 -0.68 -0.73
N TRP A 91 -8.64 -1.93 -1.07
CA TRP A 91 -10.03 -2.41 -1.03
C TRP A 91 -10.15 -3.93 -0.99
N HIS A 92 -9.63 -4.63 -2.01
CA HIS A 92 -10.04 -6.00 -2.32
C HIS A 92 -9.79 -6.98 -1.15
N TRP A 93 -8.67 -6.78 -0.45
CA TRP A 93 -8.23 -7.62 0.65
C TRP A 93 -9.05 -7.44 1.93
N TRP A 94 -9.70 -6.28 2.12
CA TRP A 94 -10.54 -6.03 3.27
C TRP A 94 -11.81 -6.86 3.29
N LEU A 95 -12.21 -7.44 2.16
CA LEU A 95 -13.43 -8.26 2.07
C LEU A 95 -13.15 -9.76 2.27
N HIS A 96 -11.88 -10.16 2.33
CA HIS A 96 -11.50 -11.56 2.51
C HIS A 96 -11.98 -12.10 3.87
N ASN A 97 -12.51 -13.32 3.85
CA ASN A 97 -13.04 -14.01 5.02
C ASN A 97 -12.79 -15.53 4.91
N GLY A 98 -13.12 -16.27 5.97
CA GLY A 98 -12.96 -17.73 5.98
C GLY A 98 -11.50 -18.14 5.79
N SER A 99 -11.25 -19.08 4.87
CA SER A 99 -9.91 -19.64 4.61
C SER A 99 -8.93 -18.65 3.99
N ILE A 100 -9.41 -17.61 3.30
CA ILE A 100 -8.56 -16.58 2.66
C ILE A 100 -8.34 -15.36 3.55
N GLN A 101 -8.81 -15.38 4.80
CA GLN A 101 -8.64 -14.26 5.70
C GLN A 101 -7.14 -13.95 5.93
N PRO A 102 -6.71 -12.68 5.79
CA PRO A 102 -5.30 -12.34 5.81
C PRO A 102 -4.73 -12.13 7.22
N TRP A 103 -5.58 -12.04 8.25
CA TRP A 103 -5.19 -11.92 9.65
C TRP A 103 -5.83 -13.01 10.51
N ASP A 104 -5.18 -13.33 11.63
CA ASP A 104 -5.69 -14.25 12.66
C ASP A 104 -6.33 -13.48 13.83
N TYR A 105 -5.90 -12.23 14.06
CA TYR A 105 -6.38 -11.29 15.06
C TYR A 105 -6.30 -9.84 14.55
N ILE A 106 -7.10 -8.96 15.15
CA ILE A 106 -7.03 -7.51 14.95
C ILE A 106 -6.64 -6.86 16.28
N GLN A 107 -5.71 -5.91 16.25
CA GLN A 107 -5.33 -5.11 17.41
C GLN A 107 -5.88 -3.68 17.26
N ILE A 108 -6.64 -3.24 18.25
CA ILE A 108 -7.24 -1.90 18.31
C ILE A 108 -6.98 -1.30 19.70
N GLY A 109 -6.33 -0.14 19.77
CA GLY A 109 -6.00 0.50 21.06
C GLY A 109 -5.26 -0.43 22.04
N GLY A 110 -4.37 -1.28 21.53
CA GLY A 110 -3.61 -2.26 22.31
C GLY A 110 -4.40 -3.51 22.74
N LYS A 111 -5.69 -3.63 22.41
CA LYS A 111 -6.51 -4.81 22.68
C LYS A 111 -6.58 -5.71 21.47
N LEU A 112 -6.37 -7.01 21.68
CA LEU A 112 -6.53 -8.04 20.66
C LEU A 112 -7.98 -8.52 20.63
N ILE A 113 -8.56 -8.57 19.44
CA ILE A 113 -9.85 -9.19 19.15
C ILE A 113 -9.68 -10.22 18.05
N LYS A 114 -10.52 -11.25 18.05
CA LYS A 114 -10.40 -12.34 17.06
C LYS A 114 -10.71 -11.83 15.67
N ASP A 115 -11.77 -11.05 15.55
CA ASP A 115 -12.21 -10.51 14.28
C ASP A 115 -13.20 -9.34 14.46
N MET A 116 -13.55 -8.65 13.38
CA MET A 116 -14.58 -7.61 13.36
C MET A 116 -15.27 -7.46 12.00
N ASP A 117 -16.34 -6.68 11.95
CA ASP A 117 -16.98 -6.31 10.69
C ASP A 117 -16.00 -5.68 9.69
N ARG A 118 -16.02 -6.15 8.44
CA ARG A 118 -15.04 -5.79 7.40
C ARG A 118 -15.09 -4.32 7.03
N LEU A 119 -16.29 -3.74 6.92
CA LEU A 119 -16.44 -2.33 6.58
C LEU A 119 -16.06 -1.43 7.75
N ALA A 120 -16.34 -1.86 8.99
CA ALA A 120 -15.85 -1.20 10.18
C ALA A 120 -14.31 -1.25 10.29
N ALA A 121 -13.69 -2.38 9.94
CA ALA A 121 -12.23 -2.51 9.86
C ALA A 121 -11.68 -1.55 8.79
N TYR A 122 -12.21 -1.62 7.56
CA TYR A 122 -11.83 -0.76 6.45
C TYR A 122 -11.90 0.72 6.82
N LYS A 123 -13.02 1.16 7.38
CA LYS A 123 -13.22 2.54 7.82
C LYS A 123 -12.18 2.97 8.85
N ARG A 124 -11.86 2.11 9.82
CA ARG A 124 -10.84 2.40 10.84
C ARG A 124 -9.45 2.50 10.22
N GLY A 125 -9.04 1.50 9.43
CA GLY A 125 -7.74 1.52 8.76
C GLY A 125 -7.56 2.75 7.87
N LEU A 126 -8.58 3.10 7.09
CA LEU A 126 -8.56 4.29 6.24
C LEU A 126 -8.50 5.59 7.07
N THR A 127 -9.16 5.64 8.23
CA THR A 127 -9.07 6.77 9.16
C THR A 127 -7.67 6.89 9.76
N THR A 128 -7.03 5.78 10.10
CA THR A 128 -5.64 5.76 10.57
C THR A 128 -4.70 6.25 9.48
N TRP A 129 -4.87 5.77 8.25
CA TRP A 129 -4.08 6.19 7.09
C TRP A 129 -4.25 7.68 6.79
N SER A 130 -5.48 8.21 6.77
CA SER A 130 -5.71 9.62 6.45
C SER A 130 -5.04 10.54 7.47
N LYS A 131 -5.16 10.22 8.76
CA LYS A 131 -4.47 10.96 9.85
C LYS A 131 -2.95 10.87 9.72
N TRP A 132 -2.43 9.72 9.31
CA TRP A 132 -1.00 9.56 9.09
C TRP A 132 -0.52 10.46 7.95
N VAL A 133 -1.27 10.52 6.84
CA VAL A 133 -0.95 11.41 5.71
C VAL A 133 -0.96 12.87 6.16
N ASP A 134 -2.02 13.31 6.83
CA ASP A 134 -2.15 14.69 7.34
C ASP A 134 -1.01 15.09 8.26
N PHE A 135 -0.50 14.15 9.07
CA PHE A 135 0.58 14.41 10.02
C PHE A 135 1.99 14.32 9.41
N ASN A 136 2.20 13.45 8.42
CA ASN A 136 3.55 13.10 7.95
C ASN A 136 3.91 13.66 6.58
N ILE A 137 2.94 14.09 5.78
CA ILE A 137 3.17 14.51 4.40
C ILE A 137 3.02 16.03 4.27
N ASN A 138 4.04 16.67 3.69
CA ASN A 138 3.96 18.08 3.32
C ASN A 138 3.37 18.21 1.90
N PRO A 139 2.16 18.77 1.74
CA PRO A 139 1.53 18.87 0.42
C PRO A 139 2.25 19.84 -0.54
N ALA A 140 3.14 20.70 -0.05
CA ALA A 140 3.98 21.54 -0.90
C ALA A 140 5.13 20.76 -1.58
N MET A 141 5.47 19.58 -1.05
CA MET A 141 6.60 18.74 -1.52
C MET A 141 6.12 17.46 -2.17
N THR A 142 5.00 16.89 -1.72
CA THR A 142 4.51 15.59 -2.14
C THR A 142 3.07 15.67 -2.59
N ASN A 143 2.80 15.18 -3.80
CA ASN A 143 1.44 14.96 -4.28
C ASN A 143 0.89 13.63 -3.76
N VAL A 144 -0.34 13.63 -3.25
CA VAL A 144 -1.01 12.42 -2.74
C VAL A 144 -2.28 12.16 -3.55
N PHE A 145 -2.38 10.94 -4.07
CA PHE A 145 -3.56 10.43 -4.76
C PHE A 145 -4.09 9.20 -4.03
N PHE A 146 -5.41 9.03 -4.05
CA PHE A 146 -6.06 7.80 -3.63
C PHE A 146 -6.90 7.26 -4.79
N GLN A 147 -6.50 6.11 -5.32
CA GLN A 147 -7.27 5.41 -6.34
C GLN A 147 -8.45 4.71 -5.67
N GLY A 148 -9.65 4.98 -6.16
CA GLY A 148 -10.88 4.36 -5.66
C GLY A 148 -10.97 2.86 -5.91
N ILE A 149 -12.11 2.29 -5.51
CA ILE A 149 -12.40 0.88 -5.64
C ILE A 149 -12.45 0.46 -7.12
N SER A 150 -11.69 -0.58 -7.49
CA SER A 150 -11.87 -1.24 -8.77
C SER A 150 -13.06 -2.21 -8.69
N PRO A 151 -14.05 -2.13 -9.60
CA PRO A 151 -15.21 -2.99 -9.59
C PRO A 151 -14.83 -4.45 -9.85
N THR A 152 -15.57 -5.37 -9.24
CA THR A 152 -15.50 -6.80 -9.57
C THR A 152 -16.72 -7.16 -10.40
N HIS A 153 -16.51 -7.78 -11.55
CA HIS A 153 -17.57 -8.22 -12.46
C HIS A 153 -17.78 -9.73 -12.30
N ASN A 154 -18.64 -10.11 -11.35
CA ASN A 154 -19.09 -11.49 -11.20
C ASN A 154 -20.43 -11.62 -11.92
N LEU A 155 -20.40 -12.15 -13.14
CA LEU A 155 -21.59 -12.61 -13.87
C LEU A 155 -21.79 -14.11 -13.61
#